data_AF-A0AAV5RUI7-F1
#
_entry.id   AF-A0AAV5RUI7-F1
#
_cell.length_a   1.000
_cell.length_b   1.000
_cell.length_c   1.000
_cell.angle_alpha   90.00
_cell.angle_beta   90.00
_cell.angle_gamma   90.00
#
_symmetry.space_group_name_H-M   'P 1'
#
loop_
_entity.id
_entity.type
_entity.pdbx_description
1 polymer ?
#
loop_
_entity_poly.entity_id
_entity_poly.type
_entity_poly.pdbx_seq_one_letter_code
_entity_poly.pdbx_strand_id
1 'polypeptide(L)'
;MTDTATYIDQSSSFLDNYNAYCEQHRHAPVVLDRQVLFGTPETIETHAAELRDANVRFFIGVDIPTAQMAQLYGSDAMAGLYGSRDDIVVTNFDSQFRDDLQVSDLQQLSAQVCADPALVAYLWNNSHLMRLMAKQLADSNDMSQCLHRYANAYRGANAYTLTHTERFQAFNDLLTLFHMTNPQGRVLVLAESHTAESMLALLISTLLKRDTQVRVQQAYQFVMSLLDTAPAQPVRTERIFLNAGLTGYVEAVKKFNAIHGRRRTTTTNYGAQSGHTNETKRSMRYVPAAAQLAPVETGKRARAD
;
A
#
# COMPACT_ATOMS: atom_id res chain seq x y z
N MET A 1 -8.49 39.83 -15.78
CA MET A 1 -7.58 40.95 -15.39
C MET A 1 -6.78 40.43 -14.22
N THR A 2 -5.53 40.00 -14.32
CA THR A 2 -4.48 40.05 -15.35
C THR A 2 -3.73 38.73 -15.23
N ASP A 3 -3.70 37.94 -16.31
CA ASP A 3 -2.78 36.81 -16.43
C ASP A 3 -1.36 37.37 -16.50
N THR A 4 -0.63 37.30 -15.40
CA THR A 4 0.82 37.47 -15.41
C THR A 4 1.43 36.20 -15.98
N ALA A 5 1.46 36.13 -17.31
CA ALA A 5 2.35 35.25 -18.03
C ALA A 5 3.78 35.56 -17.57
N THR A 6 4.39 34.64 -16.84
CA THR A 6 5.81 34.68 -16.50
C THR A 6 6.59 34.71 -17.80
N TYR A 7 7.13 35.89 -18.11
CA TYR A 7 8.00 36.11 -19.24
C TYR A 7 9.27 35.28 -18.98
N ILE A 8 9.42 34.15 -19.67
CA ILE A 8 10.69 33.42 -19.70
C ILE A 8 11.68 34.35 -20.40
N ASP A 9 12.58 34.92 -19.62
CA ASP A 9 13.68 35.74 -20.11
C ASP A 9 14.47 34.90 -21.13
N GLN A 10 14.43 35.31 -22.40
CA GLN A 10 15.07 34.59 -23.52
C GLN A 10 16.61 34.65 -23.48
N SER A 11 17.19 35.12 -22.36
CA SER A 11 18.62 35.24 -22.13
C SER A 11 19.19 34.19 -21.15
N SER A 12 18.36 33.33 -20.54
CA SER A 12 18.85 32.25 -19.67
C SER A 12 19.51 31.13 -20.49
N SER A 13 20.70 30.69 -20.07
CA SER A 13 21.38 29.58 -20.75
C SER A 13 20.54 28.30 -20.62
N PHE A 14 20.71 27.34 -21.55
CA PHE A 14 20.09 26.01 -21.42
C PHE A 14 20.36 25.39 -20.04
N LEU A 15 21.55 25.62 -19.48
CA LEU A 15 21.94 25.13 -18.16
C LEU A 15 21.09 25.76 -17.05
N ASP A 16 20.78 27.05 -17.15
CA ASP A 16 19.94 27.76 -16.16
C ASP A 16 18.50 27.27 -16.22
N ASN A 17 17.96 27.07 -17.43
CA ASN A 17 16.62 26.50 -17.62
C ASN A 17 16.55 25.04 -17.15
N TYR A 18 17.60 24.26 -17.38
CA TYR A 18 17.71 22.88 -16.90
C TYR A 18 17.80 22.83 -15.37
N ASN A 19 18.62 23.69 -14.75
CA ASN A 19 18.73 23.77 -13.30
C ASN A 19 17.42 24.23 -12.66
N ALA A 20 16.77 25.25 -13.21
CA ALA A 20 15.47 25.71 -12.74
C ALA A 20 14.40 24.60 -12.85
N TYR A 21 14.41 23.83 -13.95
CA TYR A 21 13.54 22.67 -14.10
C TYR A 21 13.83 21.60 -13.03
N CYS A 22 15.09 21.25 -12.80
CA CYS A 22 15.49 20.29 -11.77
C CYS A 22 15.12 20.76 -10.36
N GLU A 23 15.26 22.05 -10.05
CA GLU A 23 14.86 22.63 -8.77
C GLU A 23 13.34 22.58 -8.58
N GLN A 24 12.57 22.92 -9.61
CA GLN A 24 11.10 22.88 -9.56
C GLN A 24 10.56 21.45 -9.37
N HIS A 25 11.22 20.44 -9.95
CA HIS A 25 10.77 19.04 -9.91
C HIS A 25 11.51 18.20 -8.88
N ARG A 26 12.36 18.81 -8.04
CA ARG A 26 13.18 18.10 -7.05
C ARG A 26 12.35 17.26 -6.08
N HIS A 27 11.14 17.71 -5.77
CA HIS A 27 10.23 17.09 -4.81
C HIS A 27 9.00 16.47 -5.47
N ALA A 28 9.04 16.28 -6.80
CA ALA A 28 7.93 15.69 -7.53
C ALA A 28 7.65 14.25 -7.03
N PRO A 29 6.37 13.84 -6.94
CA PRO A 29 6.04 12.48 -6.56
C PRO A 29 6.53 11.49 -7.62
N VAL A 30 7.30 10.49 -7.21
CA VAL A 30 7.80 9.44 -8.10
C VAL A 30 6.78 8.31 -8.20
N VAL A 31 6.49 7.87 -9.42
CA VAL A 31 5.47 6.84 -9.69
C VAL A 31 6.10 5.46 -9.64
N LEU A 32 5.80 4.67 -8.61
CA LEU A 32 6.20 3.25 -8.54
C LEU A 32 5.36 2.41 -9.50
N ASP A 33 4.04 2.60 -9.44
CA ASP A 33 3.08 2.00 -10.37
C ASP A 33 1.79 2.83 -10.45
N ARG A 34 0.72 2.25 -11.04
CA ARG A 34 -0.56 2.96 -11.24
C ARG A 34 -1.20 3.46 -9.95
N GLN A 35 -0.87 2.87 -8.80
CA GLN A 35 -1.56 3.07 -7.53
C GLN A 35 -0.62 3.58 -6.43
N VAL A 36 0.69 3.44 -6.58
CA VAL A 36 1.67 3.85 -5.58
C VAL A 36 2.57 4.94 -6.12
N LEU A 37 2.59 6.05 -5.40
CA LEU A 37 3.53 7.17 -5.53
C LEU A 37 4.45 7.16 -4.31
N PHE A 38 5.65 7.72 -4.43
CA PHE A 38 6.52 7.95 -3.29
C PHE A 38 7.30 9.26 -3.40
N GLY A 39 7.62 9.87 -2.26
CA GLY A 39 8.26 11.18 -2.20
C GLY A 39 8.68 11.56 -0.78
N THR A 40 8.81 12.87 -0.55
CA THR A 40 9.17 13.45 0.75
C THR A 40 8.02 14.31 1.28
N PRO A 41 8.01 14.73 2.56
CA PRO A 41 6.99 15.64 3.08
C PRO A 41 6.81 16.90 2.22
N GLU A 42 7.89 17.44 1.65
CA GLU A 42 7.89 18.61 0.77
C GLU A 42 7.06 18.38 -0.51
N THR A 43 6.91 17.13 -0.97
CA THR A 43 6.05 16.77 -2.10
C THR A 43 4.61 17.23 -1.88
N ILE A 44 4.12 17.20 -0.64
CA ILE A 44 2.75 17.63 -0.33
C ILE A 44 2.59 19.13 -0.47
N GLU A 45 3.57 19.90 -0.01
CA GLU A 45 3.53 21.37 -0.03
C GLU A 45 3.72 21.91 -1.45
N THR A 46 4.60 21.30 -2.22
CA THR A 46 5.03 21.80 -3.54
C THR A 46 4.16 21.28 -4.69
N HIS A 47 3.63 20.05 -4.60
CA HIS A 47 2.87 19.39 -5.67
C HIS A 47 1.42 19.07 -5.29
N ALA A 48 0.80 19.87 -4.41
CA ALA A 48 -0.56 19.66 -3.93
C ALA A 48 -1.61 19.48 -5.05
N ALA A 49 -1.50 20.25 -6.14
CA ALA A 49 -2.40 20.15 -7.28
C ALA A 49 -2.29 18.78 -7.99
N GLU A 50 -1.08 18.31 -8.24
CA GLU A 50 -0.82 17.01 -8.87
C GLU A 50 -1.31 15.86 -7.99
N LEU A 51 -1.11 15.95 -6.67
CA LEU A 51 -1.60 14.95 -5.72
C LEU A 51 -3.14 14.86 -5.72
N ARG A 52 -3.81 16.01 -5.81
CA ARG A 52 -5.27 16.08 -5.93
C ARG A 52 -5.75 15.50 -7.25
N ASP A 53 -5.11 15.84 -8.36
CA ASP A 53 -5.46 15.34 -9.70
C ASP A 53 -5.24 13.83 -9.82
N ALA A 54 -4.23 13.30 -9.10
CA ALA A 54 -3.99 11.87 -8.95
C ALA A 54 -4.90 11.19 -7.90
N ASN A 55 -5.86 11.90 -7.31
CA ASN A 55 -6.78 11.43 -6.27
C ASN A 55 -6.05 10.73 -5.11
N VAL A 56 -4.93 11.33 -4.66
CA VAL A 56 -4.15 10.85 -3.52
C VAL A 56 -4.86 11.21 -2.24
N ARG A 57 -5.45 10.21 -1.58
CA ARG A 57 -6.15 10.39 -0.29
C ARG A 57 -5.52 9.60 0.86
N PHE A 58 -4.56 8.75 0.55
CA PHE A 58 -3.88 7.90 1.52
C PHE A 58 -2.39 8.21 1.53
N PHE A 59 -1.86 8.43 2.72
CA PHE A 59 -0.46 8.77 2.96
C PHE A 59 0.14 7.76 3.93
N ILE A 60 1.35 7.31 3.64
CA ILE A 60 2.11 6.40 4.51
C ILE A 60 3.47 7.01 4.78
N GLY A 61 3.70 7.52 5.99
CA GLY A 61 5.02 7.92 6.46
C GLY A 61 5.89 6.70 6.79
N VAL A 62 7.18 6.80 6.50
CA VAL A 62 8.16 5.73 6.71
C VAL A 62 9.40 6.32 7.36
N ASP A 63 9.69 5.86 8.58
CA ASP A 63 10.79 6.36 9.43
C ASP A 63 10.76 7.88 9.64
N ILE A 64 9.58 8.50 9.52
CA ILE A 64 9.36 9.91 9.90
C ILE A 64 8.88 9.90 11.36
N PRO A 65 9.45 10.74 12.24
CA PRO A 65 8.96 10.86 13.61
C PRO A 65 7.45 11.13 13.64
N THR A 66 6.72 10.36 14.44
CA THR A 66 5.25 10.43 14.49
C THR A 66 4.74 11.83 14.87
N ALA A 67 5.47 12.56 15.71
CA ALA A 67 5.18 13.95 16.03
C ALA A 67 5.27 14.88 14.79
N GLN A 68 6.26 14.67 13.93
CA GLN A 68 6.39 15.42 12.67
C GLN A 68 5.26 15.08 11.69
N MET A 69 4.86 13.80 11.61
CA MET A 69 3.69 13.42 10.81
C MET A 69 2.39 14.02 11.34
N ALA A 70 2.24 14.13 12.66
CA ALA A 70 1.09 14.80 13.27
C ALA A 70 1.05 16.30 12.93
N GLN A 71 2.20 16.98 12.92
CA GLN A 71 2.30 18.38 12.48
C GLN A 71 1.97 18.53 11.00
N LEU A 72 2.49 17.65 10.14
CA LEU A 72 2.19 17.65 8.71
C LEU A 72 0.70 17.42 8.47
N TYR A 73 0.08 16.46 9.17
CA TYR A 73 -1.36 16.25 9.15
C TYR A 73 -2.13 17.49 9.62
N GLY A 74 -1.58 18.18 10.63
CA GLY A 74 -2.05 19.43 11.19
C GLY A 74 -1.80 20.68 10.34
N SER A 75 -1.15 20.56 9.17
CA SER A 75 -0.83 21.70 8.31
C SER A 75 -1.99 22.15 7.43
N ASP A 76 -1.87 23.36 6.89
CA ASP A 76 -2.76 23.88 5.85
C ASP A 76 -2.54 23.18 4.51
N ALA A 77 -1.34 22.66 4.25
CA ALA A 77 -1.03 21.91 3.04
C ALA A 77 -1.91 20.66 2.92
N MET A 78 -2.01 19.87 3.99
CA MET A 78 -2.87 18.67 4.03
C MET A 78 -4.36 19.00 3.98
N ALA A 79 -4.81 20.02 4.73
CA ALA A 79 -6.20 20.46 4.69
C ALA A 79 -6.60 21.02 3.31
N GLY A 80 -5.68 21.71 2.64
CA GLY A 80 -5.87 22.37 1.36
C GLY A 80 -6.03 21.42 0.17
N LEU A 81 -5.62 20.15 0.29
CA LEU A 81 -5.75 19.16 -0.80
C LEU A 81 -7.23 18.92 -1.19
N TYR A 82 -8.10 18.78 -0.20
CA TYR A 82 -9.53 18.46 -0.40
C TYR A 82 -10.49 19.37 0.39
N GLY A 83 -9.97 20.39 1.08
CA GLY A 83 -10.77 21.29 1.91
C GLY A 83 -11.18 20.72 3.28
N SER A 84 -10.88 19.44 3.54
CA SER A 84 -11.07 18.79 4.84
C SER A 84 -10.02 17.70 5.09
N ARG A 85 -9.63 17.54 6.35
CA ARG A 85 -8.76 16.44 6.80
C ARG A 85 -9.48 15.10 6.95
N ASP A 86 -10.82 15.12 6.95
CA ASP A 86 -11.64 13.91 7.06
C ASP A 86 -11.62 13.08 5.77
N ASP A 87 -11.22 13.70 4.67
CA ASP A 87 -11.11 13.16 3.32
C ASP A 87 -9.77 12.48 3.02
N ILE A 88 -8.85 12.50 4.00
CA ILE A 88 -7.52 11.91 3.90
C ILE A 88 -7.25 10.93 5.04
N VAL A 89 -6.36 9.97 4.80
CA VAL A 89 -5.83 9.04 5.80
C VAL A 89 -4.34 9.17 5.80
N VAL A 90 -3.76 9.37 6.99
CA VAL A 90 -2.32 9.40 7.17
C VAL A 90 -1.96 8.32 8.17
N THR A 91 -1.12 7.39 7.74
CA THR A 91 -0.52 6.36 8.60
C THR A 91 0.98 6.54 8.62
N ASN A 92 1.66 6.05 9.66
CA ASN A 92 3.09 6.20 9.81
C ASN A 92 3.74 4.93 10.35
N PHE A 93 4.88 4.54 9.78
CA PHE A 93 5.74 3.48 10.27
C PHE A 93 6.95 4.10 10.96
N ASP A 94 6.93 4.14 12.28
CA ASP A 94 7.95 4.76 13.12
C ASP A 94 8.35 3.77 14.21
N SER A 95 9.48 3.09 14.02
CA SER A 95 9.99 2.11 14.98
C SER A 95 10.51 2.73 16.27
N GLN A 96 10.74 4.04 16.29
CA GLN A 96 11.23 4.76 17.47
C GLN A 96 10.08 5.35 18.29
N PHE A 97 8.88 5.42 17.71
CA PHE A 97 7.67 5.75 18.44
C PHE A 97 7.51 4.72 19.56
N ARG A 98 7.36 5.20 20.79
CA ARG A 98 7.17 4.32 21.93
C ARG A 98 5.71 3.88 21.97
N ASP A 99 5.47 2.68 21.45
CA ASP A 99 4.17 1.99 21.49
C ASP A 99 3.89 1.33 22.85
N ASP A 100 4.45 1.86 23.94
CA ASP A 100 4.18 1.37 25.31
C ASP A 100 2.75 1.78 25.76
N LEU A 101 1.79 1.68 24.86
CA LEU A 101 0.35 1.78 25.05
C LEU A 101 -0.20 0.45 25.58
N GLN A 102 0.38 -0.05 26.67
CA GLN A 102 -0.34 -0.98 27.52
C GLN A 102 -1.52 -0.20 28.14
N VAL A 103 -2.71 -0.80 28.16
CA VAL A 103 -3.98 -0.21 28.64
C VAL A 103 -3.86 0.43 30.04
N SER A 104 -2.85 0.03 30.82
CA SER A 104 -2.50 0.54 32.15
C SER A 104 -1.94 1.98 32.17
N ASP A 105 -1.33 2.46 31.07
CA ASP A 105 -0.61 3.74 31.00
C ASP A 105 -1.35 4.83 30.23
N LEU A 106 -2.64 4.63 29.95
CA LEU A 106 -3.53 5.65 29.36
C LEU A 106 -3.49 6.97 30.15
N GLN A 107 -3.19 6.95 31.46
CA GLN A 107 -3.03 8.14 32.29
C GLN A 107 -1.72 8.91 32.04
N GLN A 108 -0.59 8.21 31.84
CA GLN A 108 0.70 8.83 31.49
C GLN A 108 0.73 9.28 30.03
N LEU A 109 0.11 8.49 29.14
CA LEU A 109 -0.17 8.91 27.78
C LEU A 109 -1.08 10.14 27.78
N SER A 110 -2.14 10.17 28.59
CA SER A 110 -2.95 11.39 28.76
C SER A 110 -2.06 12.57 29.16
N ALA A 111 -1.08 12.42 30.05
CA ALA A 111 -0.23 13.53 30.44
C ALA A 111 0.72 14.02 29.32
N GLN A 112 1.30 13.13 28.52
CA GLN A 112 2.20 13.50 27.41
C GLN A 112 1.46 13.87 26.12
N VAL A 113 0.39 13.16 25.80
CA VAL A 113 -0.45 13.36 24.60
C VAL A 113 -1.43 14.51 24.82
N CYS A 114 -1.95 14.78 26.02
CA CYS A 114 -2.73 16.03 26.27
C CYS A 114 -1.87 17.30 26.15
N ALA A 115 -0.54 17.21 26.15
CA ALA A 115 0.32 18.36 25.90
C ALA A 115 0.35 18.77 24.41
N ASP A 116 0.02 17.85 23.49
CA ASP A 116 -0.01 18.11 22.04
C ASP A 116 -1.37 17.68 21.44
N PRO A 117 -2.33 18.63 21.35
CA PRO A 117 -3.64 18.39 20.74
C PRO A 117 -3.56 17.88 19.29
N ALA A 118 -2.53 18.27 18.52
CA ALA A 118 -2.37 17.84 17.13
C ALA A 118 -1.96 16.37 17.06
N LEU A 119 -1.09 15.91 17.96
CA LEU A 119 -0.72 14.51 18.09
C LEU A 119 -1.91 13.64 18.52
N VAL A 120 -2.71 14.10 19.49
CA VAL A 120 -3.95 13.41 19.91
C VAL A 120 -4.87 13.24 18.70
N ALA A 121 -5.15 14.34 18.01
CA ALA A 121 -6.03 14.33 16.85
C ALA A 121 -5.49 13.37 15.80
N TYR A 122 -4.21 13.44 15.45
CA TYR A 122 -3.59 12.55 14.48
C TYR A 122 -3.70 11.06 14.86
N LEU A 123 -3.35 10.69 16.10
CA LEU A 123 -3.35 9.28 16.52
C LEU A 123 -4.74 8.65 16.55
N TRP A 124 -5.74 9.44 16.93
CA TRP A 124 -7.12 8.98 17.11
C TRP A 124 -8.05 9.34 15.96
N ASN A 125 -7.56 10.04 14.91
CA ASN A 125 -8.44 10.41 13.82
C ASN A 125 -8.82 9.18 12.99
N ASN A 126 -10.04 8.71 13.22
CA ASN A 126 -10.75 7.75 12.41
C ASN A 126 -11.42 8.51 11.26
N SER A 127 -10.62 8.89 10.26
CA SER A 127 -11.14 9.62 9.10
C SER A 127 -12.32 8.87 8.47
N HIS A 128 -13.15 9.59 7.71
CA HIS A 128 -14.30 8.99 7.05
C HIS A 128 -13.89 7.75 6.21
N LEU A 129 -12.73 7.81 5.56
CA LEU A 129 -12.19 6.72 4.75
C LEU A 129 -11.85 5.48 5.60
N MET A 130 -11.29 5.64 6.81
CA MET A 130 -11.06 4.51 7.71
C MET A 130 -12.37 3.88 8.19
N ARG A 131 -13.42 4.67 8.40
CA ARG A 131 -14.76 4.16 8.71
C ARG A 131 -15.39 3.41 7.54
N LEU A 132 -15.24 3.91 6.32
CA LEU A 132 -15.67 3.20 5.10
C LEU A 132 -14.94 1.88 4.95
N MET A 133 -13.62 1.88 5.16
CA MET A 133 -12.80 0.69 5.15
C MET A 133 -13.28 -0.30 6.22
N ALA A 134 -13.53 0.15 7.46
CA ALA A 134 -14.06 -0.70 8.52
C ALA A 134 -15.42 -1.32 8.19
N LYS A 135 -16.29 -0.59 7.48
CA LYS A 135 -17.58 -1.10 6.98
C LYS A 135 -17.38 -2.13 5.87
N GLN A 136 -16.56 -1.84 4.87
CA GLN A 136 -16.22 -2.80 3.80
C GLN A 136 -15.60 -4.08 4.37
N LEU A 137 -14.77 -3.96 5.40
CA LEU A 137 -14.17 -5.08 6.13
C LEU A 137 -15.22 -5.92 6.88
N ALA A 138 -16.29 -5.31 7.38
CA ALA A 138 -17.38 -6.03 8.03
C ALA A 138 -18.27 -6.77 7.02
N ASP A 139 -18.42 -6.23 5.81
CA ASP A 139 -19.33 -6.76 4.80
C ASP A 139 -18.69 -7.85 3.91
N SER A 140 -17.36 -8.01 3.92
CA SER A 140 -16.65 -8.91 2.99
C SER A 140 -15.93 -10.08 3.66
N ASN A 141 -16.52 -11.28 3.52
CA ASN A 141 -15.92 -12.54 3.99
C ASN A 141 -14.60 -12.91 3.26
N ASP A 142 -14.32 -12.32 2.09
CA ASP A 142 -13.12 -12.61 1.28
C ASP A 142 -11.89 -11.76 1.64
N MET A 143 -12.00 -10.77 2.55
CA MET A 143 -10.90 -9.89 2.93
C MET A 143 -9.76 -10.62 3.64
N SER A 144 -10.08 -11.63 4.46
CA SER A 144 -9.08 -12.44 5.17
C SER A 144 -8.14 -13.19 4.23
N GLN A 145 -8.55 -13.41 2.97
CA GLN A 145 -7.75 -14.05 1.94
C GLN A 145 -6.84 -13.07 1.17
N CYS A 146 -6.93 -11.76 1.45
CA CYS A 146 -6.14 -10.71 0.79
C CYS A 146 -5.10 -10.08 1.71
N LEU A 147 -5.25 -10.25 3.02
CA LEU A 147 -4.40 -9.65 4.05
C LEU A 147 -3.53 -10.72 4.70
N HIS A 148 -2.31 -10.34 5.07
CA HIS A 148 -1.42 -11.16 5.88
C HIS A 148 -1.85 -11.17 7.36
N ARG A 149 -2.43 -10.07 7.85
CA ARG A 149 -2.93 -9.93 9.23
C ARG A 149 -4.43 -9.73 9.28
N TYR A 150 -5.00 -9.89 10.47
CA TYR A 150 -6.41 -9.59 10.69
C TYR A 150 -6.70 -8.11 10.46
N ALA A 151 -7.78 -7.82 9.75
CA ALA A 151 -8.27 -6.47 9.49
C ALA A 151 -8.34 -5.56 10.73
N ASN A 152 -8.69 -6.15 11.89
CA ASN A 152 -8.78 -5.42 13.16
C ASN A 152 -7.44 -4.86 13.64
N ALA A 153 -6.31 -5.39 13.18
CA ALA A 153 -4.98 -4.87 13.51
C ALA A 153 -4.76 -3.43 12.99
N TYR A 154 -5.57 -2.98 12.02
CA TYR A 154 -5.44 -1.66 11.40
C TYR A 154 -6.51 -0.66 11.87
N ARG A 155 -7.34 -1.03 12.86
CA ARG A 155 -8.43 -0.17 13.37
C ARG A 155 -8.02 0.76 14.51
N GLY A 156 -6.88 0.50 15.16
CA GLY A 156 -6.58 1.06 16.48
C GLY A 156 -5.72 2.33 16.50
N ALA A 157 -4.83 2.53 15.52
CA ALA A 157 -3.91 3.66 15.52
C ALA A 157 -3.41 3.99 14.11
N ASN A 158 -3.03 5.25 13.91
CA ASN A 158 -2.39 5.73 12.69
C ASN A 158 -0.86 5.56 12.71
N ALA A 159 -0.26 5.18 13.85
CA ALA A 159 1.18 4.92 13.98
C ALA A 159 1.45 3.42 14.20
N TYR A 160 2.48 2.90 13.54
CA TYR A 160 2.88 1.50 13.57
C TYR A 160 4.36 1.39 13.92
N THR A 161 4.66 0.63 14.97
CA THR A 161 6.03 0.43 15.50
C THR A 161 6.60 -0.93 15.11
N LEU A 162 5.98 -1.56 14.13
CA LEU A 162 6.26 -2.91 13.66
C LEU A 162 7.67 -3.03 13.08
N THR A 163 8.33 -4.14 13.40
CA THR A 163 9.67 -4.46 12.91
C THR A 163 9.68 -5.75 12.10
N HIS A 164 10.81 -6.04 11.45
CA HIS A 164 11.02 -7.28 10.69
C HIS A 164 9.90 -7.57 9.66
N THR A 165 9.49 -8.83 9.55
CA THR A 165 8.49 -9.30 8.58
C THR A 165 7.14 -8.63 8.75
N GLU A 166 6.72 -8.34 9.98
CA GLU A 166 5.41 -7.75 10.28
C GLU A 166 5.26 -6.36 9.68
N ARG A 167 6.35 -5.59 9.62
CA ARG A 167 6.40 -4.27 8.98
C ARG A 167 6.01 -4.36 7.50
N PHE A 168 6.59 -5.31 6.77
CA PHE A 168 6.31 -5.52 5.35
C PHE A 168 4.88 -6.04 5.12
N GLN A 169 4.40 -6.94 5.97
CA GLN A 169 3.04 -7.44 5.93
C GLN A 169 2.03 -6.30 6.14
N ALA A 170 2.21 -5.50 7.20
CA ALA A 170 1.34 -4.39 7.51
C ALA A 170 1.33 -3.32 6.42
N PHE A 171 2.50 -2.95 5.89
CA PHE A 171 2.59 -2.01 4.79
C PHE A 171 1.81 -2.47 3.56
N ASN A 172 2.00 -3.73 3.14
CA ASN A 172 1.31 -4.27 1.97
C ASN A 172 -0.19 -4.51 2.20
N ASP A 173 -0.59 -4.81 3.43
CA ASP A 173 -1.99 -4.94 3.82
C ASP A 173 -2.68 -3.57 3.77
N LEU A 174 -2.05 -2.52 4.29
CA LEU A 174 -2.56 -1.14 4.18
C LEU A 174 -2.71 -0.70 2.72
N LEU A 175 -1.72 -0.95 1.85
CA LEU A 175 -1.87 -0.67 0.41
C LEU A 175 -3.06 -1.41 -0.20
N THR A 176 -3.28 -2.66 0.19
CA THR A 176 -4.40 -3.47 -0.28
C THR A 176 -5.73 -2.87 0.18
N LEU A 177 -5.82 -2.50 1.45
CA LEU A 177 -7.00 -1.90 2.06
C LEU A 177 -7.34 -0.52 1.46
N PHE A 178 -6.34 0.32 1.25
CA PHE A 178 -6.49 1.64 0.63
C PHE A 178 -6.97 1.52 -0.81
N HIS A 179 -6.40 0.58 -1.56
CA HIS A 179 -6.85 0.33 -2.93
C HIS A 179 -8.30 -0.19 -2.99
N MET A 180 -8.70 -1.05 -2.05
CA MET A 180 -10.09 -1.52 -1.97
C MET A 180 -11.07 -0.40 -1.62
N THR A 181 -10.64 0.55 -0.76
CA THR A 181 -11.47 1.69 -0.34
C THR A 181 -11.57 2.75 -1.43
N ASN A 182 -10.49 2.98 -2.19
CA ASN A 182 -10.45 3.95 -3.29
C ASN A 182 -9.76 3.34 -4.53
N PRO A 183 -10.49 2.57 -5.36
CA PRO A 183 -9.89 1.84 -6.48
C PRO A 183 -9.25 2.72 -7.56
N GLN A 184 -9.70 3.98 -7.67
CA GLN A 184 -9.21 4.94 -8.66
C GLN A 184 -8.16 5.90 -8.08
N GLY A 185 -7.94 5.89 -6.77
CA GLY A 185 -6.96 6.76 -6.11
C GLY A 185 -5.58 6.14 -6.06
N ARG A 186 -4.60 7.00 -5.78
CA ARG A 186 -3.23 6.60 -5.49
C ARG A 186 -2.91 6.75 -4.00
N VAL A 187 -1.89 6.04 -3.55
CA VAL A 187 -1.31 6.14 -2.22
C VAL A 187 0.04 6.82 -2.36
N LEU A 188 0.34 7.81 -1.50
CA LEU A 188 1.65 8.45 -1.44
C LEU A 188 2.44 7.91 -0.23
N VAL A 189 3.60 7.34 -0.49
CA VAL A 189 4.55 6.89 0.54
C VAL A 189 5.59 7.99 0.75
N LEU A 190 5.79 8.39 1.99
CA LEU A 190 6.64 9.51 2.38
C LEU A 190 7.82 9.00 3.22
N ALA A 191 9.00 9.54 2.96
CA ALA A 191 10.17 9.41 3.83
C ALA A 191 10.97 10.71 3.82
N GLU A 192 11.97 10.85 4.70
CA GLU A 192 12.84 12.04 4.73
C GLU A 192 13.64 12.25 3.43
N SER A 193 13.81 11.19 2.63
CA SER A 193 14.51 11.24 1.35
C SER A 193 13.94 10.20 0.38
N HIS A 194 13.95 10.50 -0.92
CA HIS A 194 13.64 9.56 -2.00
C HIS A 194 14.51 8.29 -1.97
N THR A 195 15.65 8.35 -1.31
CA THR A 195 16.65 7.27 -1.23
C THR A 195 16.66 6.57 0.13
N ALA A 196 15.68 6.85 1.00
CA ALA A 196 15.59 6.25 2.32
C ALA A 196 15.49 4.72 2.24
N GLU A 197 16.45 4.01 2.85
CA GLU A 197 16.62 2.56 2.74
C GLU A 197 15.36 1.78 3.14
N SER A 198 14.70 2.19 4.22
CA SER A 198 13.48 1.55 4.70
C SER A 198 12.30 1.75 3.75
N MET A 199 12.14 2.94 3.16
CA MET A 199 11.11 3.18 2.15
C MET A 199 11.39 2.34 0.92
N LEU A 200 12.61 2.33 0.41
CA LEU A 200 12.99 1.50 -0.74
C LEU A 200 12.72 0.02 -0.48
N ALA A 201 13.04 -0.50 0.72
CA ALA A 201 12.74 -1.88 1.08
C ALA A 201 11.24 -2.18 1.10
N LEU A 202 10.42 -1.26 1.60
CA LEU A 202 8.95 -1.37 1.58
C LEU A 202 8.40 -1.33 0.14
N LEU A 203 8.87 -0.42 -0.71
CA LEU A 203 8.44 -0.35 -2.12
C LEU A 203 8.84 -1.62 -2.90
N ILE A 204 10.05 -2.14 -2.66
CA ILE A 204 10.50 -3.43 -3.21
C ILE A 204 9.55 -4.56 -2.77
N SER A 205 9.13 -4.57 -1.50
CA SER A 205 8.21 -5.58 -0.99
C SER A 205 6.87 -5.58 -1.74
N THR A 206 6.38 -4.42 -2.18
CA THR A 206 5.18 -4.29 -3.03
C THR A 206 5.37 -4.97 -4.38
N LEU A 207 6.52 -4.77 -5.03
CA LEU A 207 6.84 -5.40 -6.30
C LEU A 207 6.93 -6.93 -6.17
N LEU A 208 7.54 -7.41 -5.09
CA LEU A 208 7.70 -8.85 -4.82
C LEU A 208 6.39 -9.52 -4.41
N LYS A 209 5.46 -8.80 -3.76
CA LYS A 209 4.09 -9.26 -3.52
C LYS A 209 3.35 -9.50 -4.83
N ARG A 210 3.49 -8.54 -5.77
CA ARG A 210 2.83 -8.58 -7.08
C ARG A 210 3.38 -9.68 -7.98
N ASP A 211 4.70 -9.85 -8.02
CA ASP A 211 5.35 -10.91 -8.78
C ASP A 211 6.47 -11.60 -7.98
N THR A 212 6.15 -12.79 -7.49
CA THR A 212 7.08 -13.61 -6.69
C THR A 212 8.25 -14.20 -7.49
N GLN A 213 8.29 -14.02 -8.82
CA GLN A 213 9.41 -14.44 -9.67
C GLN A 213 10.50 -13.38 -9.76
N VAL A 214 10.16 -12.12 -9.49
CA VAL A 214 11.12 -11.01 -9.48
C VAL A 214 12.11 -11.21 -8.34
N ARG A 215 13.40 -10.99 -8.61
CA ARG A 215 14.44 -11.01 -7.58
C ARG A 215 14.54 -9.65 -6.90
N VAL A 216 14.93 -9.64 -5.62
CA VAL A 216 15.15 -8.40 -4.84
C VAL A 216 16.04 -7.40 -5.59
N GLN A 217 17.12 -7.89 -6.21
CA GLN A 217 18.03 -7.04 -7.00
C GLN A 217 17.36 -6.38 -8.21
N GLN A 218 16.50 -7.11 -8.93
CA GLN A 218 15.77 -6.57 -10.09
C GLN A 218 14.74 -5.54 -9.65
N ALA A 219 14.01 -5.82 -8.57
CA ALA A 219 13.07 -4.87 -7.97
C ALA A 219 13.79 -3.60 -7.51
N TYR A 220 14.95 -3.72 -6.85
CA TYR A 220 15.78 -2.58 -6.46
C TYR A 220 16.24 -1.75 -7.67
N GLN A 221 16.79 -2.39 -8.70
CA GLN A 221 17.22 -1.70 -9.93
C GLN A 221 16.06 -0.97 -10.60
N PHE A 222 14.87 -1.59 -10.63
CA PHE A 222 13.67 -0.95 -11.15
C PHE A 222 13.31 0.30 -10.33
N VAL A 223 13.20 0.20 -9.00
CA VAL A 223 12.87 1.36 -8.15
C VAL A 223 13.91 2.47 -8.31
N MET A 224 15.19 2.13 -8.34
CA MET A 224 16.27 3.11 -8.53
C MET A 224 16.24 3.76 -9.91
N SER A 225 15.79 3.05 -10.96
CA SER A 225 15.65 3.63 -12.31
C SER A 225 14.52 4.66 -12.43
N LEU A 226 13.63 4.72 -11.44
CA LEU A 226 12.57 5.74 -11.36
C LEU A 226 13.07 7.05 -10.74
N LEU A 227 14.27 7.05 -10.15
CA LEU A 227 14.87 8.25 -9.56
C LEU A 227 15.69 8.98 -10.64
N ASP A 228 15.18 10.12 -11.11
CA ASP A 228 15.82 10.93 -12.15
C ASP A 228 17.13 11.61 -11.68
N THR A 229 17.33 11.70 -10.37
CA THR A 229 18.50 12.37 -9.78
C THR A 229 19.44 11.37 -9.12
N ALA A 230 20.74 11.57 -9.36
CA ALA A 230 21.78 10.85 -8.63
C ALA A 230 21.54 11.06 -7.12
N PRO A 231 21.54 9.98 -6.32
CA PRO A 231 21.15 10.07 -4.94
C PRO A 231 22.14 10.96 -4.19
N ALA A 232 21.62 11.99 -3.50
CA ALA A 232 22.44 12.91 -2.71
C ALA A 232 23.25 12.19 -1.61
N GLN A 233 22.73 11.06 -1.15
CA GLN A 233 23.42 10.15 -0.24
C GLN A 233 23.50 8.75 -0.87
N PRO A 234 24.67 8.09 -0.82
CA PRO A 234 24.81 6.75 -1.36
C PRO A 234 23.90 5.77 -0.59
N VAL A 235 23.02 5.09 -1.32
CA VAL A 235 22.15 4.05 -0.76
C VAL A 235 23.02 2.85 -0.38
N ARG A 236 22.98 2.44 0.90
CA ARG A 236 23.70 1.23 1.34
C ARG A 236 22.89 0.01 0.93
N THR A 237 23.16 -0.43 -0.29
CA THR A 237 22.40 -1.50 -0.94
C THR A 237 22.44 -2.80 -0.11
N GLU A 238 23.52 -3.02 0.65
CA GLU A 238 23.68 -4.15 1.56
C GLU A 238 22.59 -4.17 2.63
N ARG A 239 22.16 -3.01 3.15
CA ARG A 239 21.11 -2.95 4.18
C ARG A 239 19.74 -3.35 3.65
N ILE A 240 19.48 -3.11 2.36
CA ILE A 240 18.25 -3.55 1.69
C ILE A 240 18.33 -5.05 1.42
N PHE A 241 19.45 -5.54 0.88
CA PHE A 241 19.61 -6.95 0.50
C PHE A 241 19.76 -7.89 1.70
N LEU A 242 20.34 -7.42 2.81
CA LEU A 242 20.49 -8.16 4.05
C LEU A 242 19.35 -7.89 5.04
N ASN A 243 18.27 -7.21 4.61
CA ASN A 243 17.11 -7.00 5.45
C ASN A 243 16.41 -8.35 5.71
N ALA A 244 16.65 -8.91 6.90
CA ALA A 244 16.08 -10.19 7.31
C ALA A 244 14.54 -10.19 7.27
N GLY A 245 13.90 -9.05 7.56
CA GLY A 245 12.45 -8.92 7.49
C GLY A 245 11.91 -9.00 6.06
N LEU A 246 12.62 -8.42 5.08
CA LEU A 246 12.24 -8.48 3.67
C LEU A 246 12.34 -9.93 3.15
N THR A 247 13.44 -10.62 3.46
CA THR A 247 13.62 -12.03 3.10
C THR A 247 12.52 -12.90 3.71
N GLY A 248 12.24 -12.75 5.01
CA GLY A 248 11.16 -13.47 5.68
C GLY A 248 9.79 -13.16 5.09
N TYR A 249 9.55 -11.92 4.68
CA TYR A 249 8.33 -11.51 4.00
C TYR A 249 8.15 -12.18 2.62
N VAL A 250 9.19 -12.25 1.80
CA VAL A 250 9.12 -12.90 0.49
C VAL A 250 8.73 -14.38 0.63
N GLU A 251 9.27 -15.07 1.64
CA GLU A 251 8.87 -16.45 1.95
C GLU A 251 7.41 -16.53 2.40
N ALA A 252 6.97 -15.59 3.25
CA ALA A 252 5.58 -15.51 3.70
C ALA A 252 4.61 -15.30 2.53
N VAL A 253 4.94 -14.41 1.57
CA VAL A 253 4.15 -14.19 0.35
C VAL A 253 4.06 -15.46 -0.50
N LYS A 254 5.16 -16.18 -0.69
CA LYS A 254 5.15 -17.45 -1.45
C LYS A 254 4.23 -18.49 -0.79
N LYS A 255 4.30 -18.63 0.54
CA LYS A 255 3.41 -19.51 1.31
C LYS A 255 1.94 -19.06 1.19
N PHE A 256 1.70 -17.75 1.35
CA PHE A 256 0.37 -17.17 1.25
C PHE A 256 -0.27 -17.42 -0.12
N ASN A 257 0.47 -17.18 -1.20
CA ASN A 257 0.02 -17.42 -2.58
C ASN A 257 -0.15 -18.91 -2.91
N ALA A 258 0.59 -19.80 -2.25
CA ALA A 258 0.41 -21.25 -2.40
C ALA A 258 -0.90 -21.73 -1.76
N ILE A 259 -1.30 -21.14 -0.63
CA ILE A 259 -2.52 -21.49 0.11
C ILE A 259 -3.77 -20.89 -0.56
N HIS A 260 -3.73 -19.60 -0.92
CA HIS A 260 -4.89 -18.86 -1.41
C HIS A 260 -4.97 -18.78 -2.95
N GLY A 261 -4.03 -19.42 -3.65
CA GLY A 261 -3.87 -19.35 -5.10
C GLY A 261 -3.19 -18.05 -5.55
N ARG A 262 -2.52 -18.09 -6.71
CA ARG A 262 -1.99 -16.89 -7.38
C ARG A 262 -3.17 -16.01 -7.80
N ARG A 263 -3.56 -15.06 -6.95
CA ARG A 263 -4.44 -13.97 -7.37
C ARG A 263 -3.62 -13.09 -8.33
N ARG A 264 -3.81 -13.30 -9.64
CA ARG A 264 -3.48 -12.27 -10.62
C ARG A 264 -4.30 -11.05 -10.23
N THR A 265 -3.66 -10.01 -9.71
CA THR A 265 -4.27 -8.68 -9.73
C THR A 265 -4.70 -8.44 -11.15
N THR A 266 -6.01 -8.26 -11.34
CA THR A 266 -6.62 -8.01 -12.64
C THR A 266 -6.06 -6.71 -13.17
N THR A 267 -4.98 -6.78 -13.95
CA THR A 267 -4.73 -5.77 -14.97
C THR A 267 -5.90 -5.88 -15.93
N THR A 268 -6.87 -5.00 -15.76
CA THR A 268 -7.92 -4.74 -16.74
C THR A 268 -7.25 -4.32 -18.06
N ASN A 269 -6.94 -5.30 -18.89
CA ASN A 269 -6.76 -5.11 -20.32
C ASN A 269 -8.15 -4.80 -20.90
N TYR A 270 -8.57 -3.55 -20.83
CA TYR A 270 -9.62 -3.04 -21.71
C TYR A 270 -9.02 -2.92 -23.11
N GLY A 271 -9.25 -3.94 -23.94
CA GLY A 271 -8.79 -3.94 -25.32
C GLY A 271 -8.71 -5.32 -25.96
N ALA A 272 -9.73 -6.17 -25.81
CA ALA A 272 -9.96 -7.26 -26.75
C ALA A 272 -11.44 -7.66 -26.70
N GLN A 273 -12.23 -7.07 -27.60
CA GLN A 273 -13.43 -7.71 -28.08
C GLN A 273 -13.04 -9.07 -28.69
N SER A 274 -13.61 -10.16 -28.17
CA SER A 274 -14.11 -11.26 -28.99
C SER A 274 -14.82 -12.25 -28.09
N GLY A 275 -16.09 -12.49 -28.39
CA GLY A 275 -16.88 -13.52 -27.75
C GLY A 275 -16.35 -14.89 -28.16
N HIS A 276 -16.19 -15.78 -27.19
CA HIS A 276 -16.41 -17.20 -27.39
C HIS A 276 -16.93 -17.81 -26.08
N THR A 277 -18.19 -18.21 -26.13
CA THR A 277 -18.74 -19.31 -25.36
C THR A 277 -17.88 -20.57 -25.58
N ASN A 278 -17.50 -21.27 -24.51
CA ASN A 278 -17.89 -22.69 -24.33
C ASN A 278 -17.18 -23.39 -23.14
N GLU A 279 -18.05 -23.97 -22.32
CA GLU A 279 -18.05 -25.38 -21.87
C GLU A 279 -16.97 -25.89 -20.92
N THR A 280 -17.44 -25.98 -19.67
CA THR A 280 -17.16 -26.98 -18.65
C THR A 280 -16.78 -28.37 -19.22
N LYS A 281 -15.51 -28.77 -19.13
CA LYS A 281 -15.10 -30.17 -19.30
C LYS A 281 -14.94 -30.83 -17.92
N ARG A 282 -16.02 -31.47 -17.47
CA ARG A 282 -15.99 -32.53 -16.45
C ARG A 282 -15.15 -33.69 -16.98
N SER A 283 -14.12 -34.05 -16.21
CA SER A 283 -13.29 -35.24 -16.42
C SER A 283 -14.14 -36.51 -16.28
N MET A 284 -14.34 -37.22 -17.39
CA MET A 284 -14.86 -38.59 -17.40
C MET A 284 -13.72 -39.58 -17.14
N ARG A 285 -13.77 -40.29 -16.02
CA ARG A 285 -12.97 -41.51 -15.81
C ARG A 285 -13.65 -42.67 -16.54
N TYR A 286 -12.91 -43.24 -17.47
CA TYR A 286 -13.24 -44.46 -18.19
C TYR A 286 -12.92 -45.67 -17.29
N VAL A 287 -13.87 -46.58 -17.10
CA VAL A 287 -13.63 -47.91 -16.51
C VAL A 287 -14.04 -48.93 -17.59
N PRO A 288 -13.15 -49.83 -18.03
CA PRO A 288 -13.48 -50.82 -19.04
C PRO A 288 -14.26 -52.00 -18.44
N ALA A 289 -15.23 -52.48 -19.21
CA ALA A 289 -16.17 -53.55 -18.88
C ALA A 289 -15.72 -54.92 -19.41
N ALA A 290 -15.81 -55.94 -18.55
CA ALA A 290 -16.00 -57.37 -18.83
C ALA A 290 -16.15 -58.07 -17.45
N ALA A 291 -17.05 -59.00 -17.15
CA ALA A 291 -17.92 -59.86 -17.95
C ALA A 291 -19.05 -60.47 -17.08
N GLN A 292 -20.16 -60.84 -17.74
CA GLN A 292 -21.08 -61.98 -17.50
C GLN A 292 -21.99 -61.98 -16.23
N LEU A 293 -23.33 -61.85 -16.41
CA LEU A 293 -24.37 -62.92 -16.43
C LEU A 293 -24.45 -63.69 -15.09
N ALA A 294 -25.54 -63.75 -14.31
CA ALA A 294 -26.95 -64.04 -14.62
C ALA A 294 -27.87 -63.68 -13.40
N PRO A 295 -29.22 -63.87 -13.46
CA PRO A 295 -30.20 -63.28 -12.54
C PRO A 295 -30.80 -64.26 -11.50
N VAL A 296 -31.20 -63.75 -10.32
CA VAL A 296 -32.19 -64.35 -9.38
C VAL A 296 -32.76 -63.21 -8.53
N GLU A 297 -33.98 -62.72 -8.76
CA GLU A 297 -35.28 -63.14 -8.22
C GLU A 297 -35.53 -62.97 -6.70
N THR A 298 -36.64 -62.28 -6.42
CA THR A 298 -37.51 -62.30 -5.22
C THR A 298 -37.11 -61.53 -3.94
N GLY A 299 -38.07 -60.76 -3.40
CA GLY A 299 -38.00 -60.29 -2.01
C GLY A 299 -38.87 -59.08 -1.63
N LYS A 300 -40.20 -59.22 -1.67
CA LYS A 300 -41.17 -58.29 -1.04
C LYS A 300 -40.95 -58.15 0.48
N ARG A 301 -41.10 -56.92 1.02
CA ARG A 301 -41.75 -56.49 2.30
C ARG A 301 -41.38 -55.00 2.52
N ALA A 302 -42.24 -53.99 2.46
CA ALA A 302 -43.54 -53.68 3.07
C ALA A 302 -43.52 -53.42 4.59
N ARG A 303 -43.82 -52.15 4.93
CA ARG A 303 -44.42 -51.57 6.16
C ARG A 303 -43.52 -51.46 7.41
N ALA A 304 -43.27 -50.26 7.92
CA ALA A 304 -44.15 -49.37 8.73
C ALA A 304 -44.28 -49.88 10.16
N ASP A 305 -43.53 -49.29 11.09
CA ASP A 305 -43.99 -48.33 12.11
C ASP A 305 -42.77 -47.50 12.59
#